data_AF-A0A0F9N9T5-F1
#
_entry.id   AF-A0A0F9N9T5-F1
#
_cell.length_a   1.000
_cell.length_b   1.000
_cell.length_c   1.000
_cell.angle_alpha   90.00
_cell.angle_beta   90.00
_cell.angle_gamma   90.00
#
_symmetry.space_group_name_H-M   'P 1'
#
loop_
_entity.id
_entity.type
_entity.pdbx_description
1 polymer ?
#
loop_
_entity_poly.entity_id
_entity_poly.type
_entity_poly.pdbx_seq_one_letter_code
_entity_poly.pdbx_strand_id
1 'polypeptide(L)'
;MVTKAKSTPIERFWAKVNKDGPLFNGTPCWLWLGYIDGKGYGEFWVKTVDKRHMGAYRFAYELLVGPVPVGLEIDHLCRNHACVNPTHMEAVTHRINMLRGNTFGADEAKRTHCPRGHAYDLFNTIRDNRGQRLCRTCDTARKRISRQKEKEQPDG
;
A
#
# COMPACT_ATOMS: atom_id res chain seq x y z
N MET A 1 -8.75 20.33 -47.19
CA MET A 1 -7.85 19.76 -46.16
C MET A 1 -8.72 19.28 -45.01
N VAL A 2 -8.82 17.96 -44.78
CA VAL A 2 -9.62 17.42 -43.66
C VAL A 2 -8.73 17.47 -42.42
N THR A 3 -9.07 18.30 -41.45
CA THR A 3 -8.38 18.33 -40.14
C THR A 3 -8.63 16.99 -39.45
N LYS A 4 -7.58 16.20 -39.23
CA LYS A 4 -7.66 14.95 -38.47
C LYS A 4 -8.22 15.26 -37.07
N ALA A 5 -9.37 14.70 -36.72
CA ALA A 5 -9.93 14.86 -35.38
C ALA A 5 -8.89 14.39 -34.33
N LYS A 6 -8.72 15.16 -33.25
CA LYS A 6 -7.82 14.77 -32.15
C LYS A 6 -8.38 13.52 -31.49
N SER A 7 -7.53 12.52 -31.24
CA SER A 7 -7.94 11.27 -30.57
C SER A 7 -8.50 11.54 -29.16
N THR A 8 -9.59 10.86 -28.85
CA THR A 8 -10.29 10.96 -27.56
C THR A 8 -9.38 10.46 -26.43
N PRO A 9 -9.62 10.89 -25.17
CA PRO A 9 -8.86 10.36 -24.04
C PRO A 9 -8.91 8.83 -23.94
N ILE A 10 -10.07 8.22 -24.22
CA ILE A 10 -10.24 6.76 -24.19
C ILE A 10 -9.37 6.08 -25.24
N GLU A 11 -9.33 6.59 -26.47
CA GLU A 11 -8.47 6.06 -27.53
C GLU A 11 -6.98 6.19 -27.18
N ARG A 12 -6.56 7.37 -26.68
CA ARG A 12 -5.17 7.60 -26.27
C ARG A 12 -4.75 6.71 -25.10
N PHE A 13 -5.68 6.38 -24.21
CA PHE A 13 -5.44 5.48 -23.09
C PHE A 13 -5.19 4.06 -23.61
N TRP A 14 -6.15 3.50 -24.36
CA TRP A 14 -6.04 2.12 -24.85
C TRP A 14 -4.87 1.89 -25.80
N ALA A 15 -4.45 2.92 -26.55
CA ALA A 15 -3.23 2.87 -27.36
C ALA A 15 -1.93 2.67 -26.55
N LYS A 16 -1.97 2.83 -25.23
CA LYS A 16 -0.83 2.70 -24.32
C LYS A 16 -0.98 1.55 -23.34
N VAL A 17 -1.88 0.61 -23.61
CA VAL A 17 -2.10 -0.56 -22.74
C VAL A 17 -1.72 -1.83 -23.48
N ASN A 18 -0.73 -2.56 -22.96
CA ASN A 18 -0.43 -3.93 -23.38
C ASN A 18 -1.20 -4.91 -22.48
N LYS A 19 -2.08 -5.74 -23.05
CA LYS A 19 -2.90 -6.70 -22.28
C LYS A 19 -2.22 -8.05 -22.06
N ASP A 20 -1.01 -8.25 -22.58
CA ASP A 20 -0.25 -9.50 -22.52
C ASP A 20 0.82 -9.47 -21.42
N GLY A 21 0.50 -8.89 -20.26
CA GLY A 21 1.40 -8.85 -19.10
C GLY A 21 1.41 -10.14 -18.27
N PRO A 22 2.21 -10.17 -17.18
CA PRO A 22 2.27 -11.31 -16.27
C PRO A 22 0.90 -11.70 -15.70
N LEU A 23 0.67 -12.99 -15.49
CA LEU A 23 -0.59 -13.49 -14.93
C LEU A 23 -0.68 -13.22 -13.43
N PHE A 24 -1.86 -12.79 -12.98
CA PHE A 24 -2.25 -12.73 -11.59
C PHE A 24 -3.65 -13.35 -11.46
N ASN A 25 -3.79 -14.38 -10.61
CA ASN A 25 -5.01 -15.16 -10.44
C ASN A 25 -5.64 -15.62 -11.78
N GLY A 26 -4.80 -16.08 -12.71
CA GLY A 26 -5.23 -16.64 -13.99
C GLY A 26 -5.60 -15.60 -15.06
N THR A 27 -5.49 -14.29 -14.79
CA THR A 27 -5.73 -13.24 -15.79
C THR A 27 -4.49 -12.35 -15.97
N PRO A 28 -4.20 -11.85 -17.19
CA PRO A 28 -2.99 -11.06 -17.43
C PRO A 28 -3.09 -9.65 -16.85
N CYS A 29 -1.97 -9.14 -16.37
CA CYS A 29 -1.81 -7.73 -16.07
C CYS A 29 -1.94 -6.94 -17.38
N TRP A 30 -2.65 -5.82 -17.34
CA TRP A 30 -2.67 -4.87 -18.44
C TRP A 30 -1.62 -3.80 -18.17
N LEU A 31 -0.47 -3.87 -18.82
CA LEU A 31 0.66 -3.00 -18.57
C LEU A 31 0.47 -1.64 -19.22
N TRP A 32 0.60 -0.58 -18.42
CA TRP A 32 0.72 0.79 -18.91
C TRP A 32 2.08 1.00 -19.57
N LEU A 33 2.07 1.46 -20.82
CA LEU A 33 3.26 1.75 -21.63
C LEU A 33 3.59 3.26 -21.67
N GLY A 34 2.83 4.08 -20.94
CA GLY A 34 3.07 5.52 -20.85
C GLY A 34 4.12 5.89 -19.79
N TYR A 35 4.04 7.12 -19.28
CA TYR A 35 4.94 7.56 -18.21
C TYR A 35 4.71 6.71 -16.95
N ILE A 36 5.82 6.28 -16.36
CA ILE A 36 5.91 5.57 -15.09
C ILE A 36 6.76 6.44 -14.16
N ASP A 37 6.26 6.73 -12.97
CA ASP A 37 6.99 7.53 -11.98
C ASP A 37 8.12 6.74 -11.30
N GLY A 38 8.92 7.40 -10.45
CA GLY A 38 10.02 6.76 -9.73
C GLY A 38 9.58 5.68 -8.71
N LYS A 39 8.28 5.53 -8.46
CA LYS A 39 7.68 4.51 -7.57
C LYS A 39 6.99 3.39 -8.37
N GLY A 40 7.06 3.42 -9.71
CA GLY A 40 6.47 2.42 -10.59
C GLY A 40 5.01 2.68 -10.98
N TYR A 41 4.40 3.79 -10.55
CA TYR A 41 3.01 4.10 -10.87
C TYR A 41 2.91 4.73 -12.26
N GLY A 42 1.98 4.20 -13.07
CA GLY A 42 1.66 4.81 -14.36
C GLY A 42 0.83 6.08 -14.22
N GLU A 43 1.19 7.11 -15.00
CA GLU A 43 0.41 8.35 -15.11
C GLU A 43 -0.17 8.53 -16.51
N PHE A 44 -1.40 9.05 -16.55
CA PHE A 44 -2.11 9.37 -17.76
C PHE A 44 -2.46 10.85 -17.83
N TRP A 45 -1.98 11.51 -18.89
CA TRP A 45 -2.31 12.90 -19.22
C TRP A 45 -3.71 12.99 -19.82
N VAL A 46 -4.65 13.41 -18.98
CA VAL A 46 -6.04 13.68 -19.33
C VAL A 46 -6.46 14.99 -18.66
N LYS A 47 -6.97 15.92 -19.47
CA LYS A 47 -7.54 17.17 -18.97
C LYS A 47 -8.95 16.88 -18.46
N THR A 48 -9.11 16.83 -17.15
CA THR A 48 -10.42 16.86 -16.48
C THR A 48 -10.72 18.30 -16.06
N VAL A 49 -11.87 18.54 -15.41
CA VAL A 49 -12.21 19.85 -14.85
C VAL A 49 -11.17 20.28 -13.81
N ASP A 50 -10.72 19.34 -12.98
CA ASP A 50 -9.89 19.63 -11.80
C ASP A 50 -8.40 19.33 -11.98
N LYS A 51 -8.03 18.49 -12.96
CA LYS A 51 -6.65 17.97 -13.09
C LYS A 51 -6.19 17.91 -14.54
N ARG A 52 -4.85 17.95 -14.72
CA ARG A 52 -4.18 17.80 -16.03
C ARG A 52 -3.67 16.38 -16.28
N HIS A 53 -3.57 15.56 -15.24
CA HIS A 53 -3.20 14.15 -15.28
C HIS A 53 -3.79 13.41 -14.07
N MET A 54 -3.82 12.09 -14.13
CA MET A 54 -4.17 11.20 -13.02
C MET A 54 -3.46 9.85 -13.17
N GLY A 55 -3.50 9.00 -12.13
CA GLY A 55 -2.96 7.65 -12.22
C GLY A 55 -3.65 6.84 -13.34
N ALA A 56 -2.87 6.19 -14.19
CA ALA A 56 -3.37 5.39 -15.31
C ALA A 56 -4.25 4.23 -14.82
N TYR A 57 -3.86 3.60 -13.70
CA TYR A 57 -4.65 2.57 -13.03
C TYR A 57 -6.01 3.09 -12.57
N ARG A 58 -6.05 4.31 -12.03
CA ARG A 58 -7.28 4.96 -11.56
C ARG A 58 -8.18 5.33 -12.73
N PHE A 59 -7.61 5.83 -13.82
CA PHE A 59 -8.38 6.09 -15.03
C PHE A 59 -9.05 4.82 -15.57
N ALA A 60 -8.32 3.70 -15.67
CA ALA A 60 -8.90 2.43 -16.09
C ALA A 60 -10.00 1.92 -15.14
N TYR A 61 -9.77 2.01 -13.84
CA TYR A 61 -10.77 1.62 -12.83
C TYR A 61 -12.04 2.46 -12.96
N GLU A 62 -11.91 3.79 -13.02
CA GLU A 62 -13.06 4.68 -13.14
C GLU A 62 -13.80 4.52 -14.48
N LEU A 63 -13.08 4.21 -15.57
CA LEU A 63 -13.66 3.96 -16.88
C LEU A 63 -14.46 2.66 -16.95
N LEU A 64 -14.02 1.60 -16.29
CA LEU A 64 -14.57 0.25 -16.45
C LEU A 64 -15.43 -0.24 -15.27
N VAL A 65 -15.20 0.30 -14.07
CA VAL A 65 -15.90 -0.07 -12.84
C VAL A 65 -16.77 1.08 -12.36
N GLY A 66 -16.23 2.30 -12.36
CA GLY A 66 -16.90 3.50 -11.89
C GLY A 66 -16.08 4.27 -10.85
N PRO A 67 -16.62 5.39 -10.33
CA PRO A 67 -15.89 6.29 -9.45
C PRO A 67 -15.39 5.58 -8.19
N VAL A 68 -14.15 5.87 -7.78
CA VAL A 68 -13.61 5.39 -6.51
C VAL A 68 -14.40 6.04 -5.36
N PRO A 69 -15.01 5.27 -4.46
CA PRO A 69 -15.77 5.84 -3.34
C PRO A 69 -14.91 6.76 -2.46
N VAL A 70 -15.54 7.78 -1.88
CA VAL A 70 -14.87 8.74 -1.00
C VAL A 70 -14.23 8.00 0.19
N GLY A 71 -12.98 8.34 0.50
CA GLY A 71 -12.22 7.73 1.59
C GLY A 71 -11.56 6.39 1.25
N LEU A 72 -11.73 5.89 0.02
CA LEU A 72 -11.06 4.68 -0.47
C LEU A 72 -9.91 5.01 -1.43
N GLU A 73 -8.94 4.10 -1.45
CA GLU A 73 -7.76 4.09 -2.30
C GLU A 73 -7.75 2.80 -3.12
N ILE A 74 -7.22 2.83 -4.33
CA ILE A 74 -7.06 1.63 -5.15
C ILE A 74 -5.79 0.89 -4.70
N ASP A 75 -5.92 -0.37 -4.29
CA ASP A 75 -4.83 -1.30 -3.97
C ASP A 75 -4.60 -2.27 -5.13
N HIS A 76 -3.36 -2.37 -5.61
CA HIS A 76 -2.95 -3.35 -6.60
C HIS A 76 -2.73 -4.70 -5.94
N LEU A 77 -3.70 -5.61 -6.11
CA LEU A 77 -3.62 -6.98 -5.61
C LEU A 77 -2.45 -7.75 -6.24
N CYS A 78 -2.13 -7.44 -7.51
CA CYS A 78 -1.02 -8.03 -8.26
C CYS A 78 0.37 -7.48 -7.90
N ARG A 79 0.47 -6.45 -7.04
CA ARG A 79 1.73 -5.76 -6.68
C ARG A 79 2.54 -5.21 -7.86
N ASN A 80 1.89 -5.02 -9.01
CA ASN A 80 2.45 -4.38 -10.18
C ASN A 80 1.80 -3.00 -10.38
N HIS A 81 2.48 -1.93 -9.97
CA HIS A 81 1.95 -0.55 -10.03
C HIS A 81 1.71 -0.04 -11.45
N ALA A 82 2.31 -0.67 -12.47
CA ALA A 82 2.06 -0.38 -13.88
C ALA A 82 0.82 -1.10 -14.44
N CYS A 83 0.22 -2.03 -13.69
CA CYS A 83 -0.99 -2.72 -14.11
C CYS A 83 -2.21 -1.78 -14.07
N VAL A 84 -3.01 -1.79 -15.14
CA VAL A 84 -4.26 -1.04 -15.29
C VAL A 84 -5.49 -1.96 -15.44
N ASN A 85 -5.33 -3.27 -15.20
CA ASN A 85 -6.45 -4.21 -15.24
C ASN A 85 -7.31 -4.05 -13.97
N PRO A 86 -8.59 -3.62 -14.07
CA PRO A 86 -9.44 -3.40 -12.90
C PRO A 86 -9.72 -4.67 -12.10
N THR A 87 -9.65 -5.86 -12.70
CA THR A 87 -9.82 -7.13 -11.97
C THR A 87 -8.66 -7.44 -11.04
N HIS A 88 -7.54 -6.70 -11.14
CA HIS A 88 -6.37 -6.82 -10.27
C HIS A 88 -6.32 -5.73 -9.20
N MET A 89 -7.43 -5.01 -9.01
CA MET A 89 -7.54 -3.86 -8.13
C MET A 89 -8.71 -3.99 -7.18
N GLU A 90 -8.56 -3.41 -5.99
CA GLU A 90 -9.64 -3.30 -5.00
C GLU A 90 -9.63 -1.88 -4.43
N ALA A 91 -10.82 -1.27 -4.28
CA ALA A 91 -10.95 -0.02 -3.56
C ALA A 91 -11.03 -0.33 -2.05
N VAL A 92 -10.02 0.08 -1.30
CA VAL A 92 -9.87 -0.23 0.12
C VAL A 92 -9.60 1.02 0.94
N THR A 93 -9.78 0.94 2.26
CA THR A 93 -9.39 2.06 3.13
C THR A 93 -7.87 2.24 3.13
N HIS A 94 -7.41 3.47 3.41
CA HIS A 94 -5.98 3.76 3.57
C HIS A 94 -5.27 2.79 4.54
N ARG A 95 -5.93 2.44 5.65
CA ARG A 95 -5.41 1.49 6.63
C ARG A 95 -5.17 0.10 6.04
N ILE A 96 -6.10 -0.40 5.23
CA ILE A 96 -5.96 -1.71 4.57
C ILE A 96 -4.82 -1.66 3.55
N ASN A 97 -4.77 -0.62 2.72
CA ASN A 97 -3.71 -0.42 1.73
C ASN A 97 -2.32 -0.44 2.40
N MET A 98 -2.17 0.33 3.49
CA MET A 98 -0.94 0.39 4.28
C MET A 98 -0.54 -0.95 4.92
N LEU A 99 -1.50 -1.69 5.49
CA LEU A 99 -1.23 -3.00 6.12
C LEU A 99 -0.88 -4.10 5.11
N ARG A 100 -1.40 -3.98 3.89
CA ARG A 100 -1.12 -4.90 2.78
C ARG A 100 0.22 -4.60 2.09
N GLY A 101 0.69 -3.35 2.17
CA GLY A 101 1.98 -2.93 1.64
C GLY A 101 3.19 -3.54 2.35
N ASN A 102 4.38 -3.22 1.82
CA ASN A 102 5.68 -3.65 2.34
C ASN A 102 6.34 -2.52 3.13
N THR A 103 5.76 -2.18 4.29
CA THR A 103 6.28 -1.13 5.18
C THR A 103 6.67 -1.72 6.52
N PHE A 104 7.63 -1.11 7.22
CA PHE A 104 8.00 -1.53 8.57
C PHE A 104 6.79 -1.61 9.52
N GLY A 105 5.83 -0.70 9.36
CA GLY A 105 4.58 -0.73 10.14
C GLY A 105 3.71 -1.94 9.82
N ALA A 106 3.63 -2.33 8.55
CA ALA A 106 2.91 -3.54 8.13
C ALA A 106 3.59 -4.81 8.63
N ASP A 107 4.92 -4.89 8.51
CA ASP A 107 5.69 -6.04 8.99
C ASP A 107 5.60 -6.18 10.51
N GLU A 108 5.71 -5.06 11.22
CA GLU A 108 5.49 -5.04 12.66
C GLU A 108 4.06 -5.46 12.99
N ALA A 109 3.03 -4.97 12.29
CA ALA A 109 1.65 -5.41 12.52
C ALA A 109 1.45 -6.93 12.29
N LYS A 110 2.16 -7.53 11.33
CA LYS A 110 2.11 -8.97 11.03
C LYS A 110 2.87 -9.83 12.02
N ARG A 111 3.84 -9.28 12.77
CA ARG A 111 4.61 -10.04 13.76
C ARG A 111 3.72 -10.62 14.85
N THR A 112 3.82 -11.92 15.02
CA THR A 112 3.10 -12.71 16.03
C THR A 112 3.93 -12.95 17.30
N HIS A 113 5.24 -12.73 17.24
CA HIS A 113 6.17 -12.92 18.36
C HIS A 113 7.15 -11.75 18.47
N CYS A 114 7.57 -11.45 19.70
CA CYS A 114 8.64 -10.48 19.93
C CYS A 114 10.01 -11.06 19.53
N PRO A 115 11.08 -10.23 19.44
CA PRO A 115 12.42 -10.70 19.08
C PRO A 115 13.02 -11.79 19.99
N ARG A 116 12.46 -12.01 21.19
CA ARG A 116 12.84 -13.09 22.12
C ARG A 116 11.94 -14.33 22.03
N GLY A 117 11.02 -14.38 21.07
CA GLY A 117 10.14 -15.53 20.85
C GLY A 117 8.88 -15.59 21.71
N HIS A 118 8.59 -14.59 22.57
CA HIS A 118 7.30 -14.55 23.28
C HIS A 118 6.16 -14.09 22.36
N ALA A 119 5.02 -14.77 22.43
CA ALA A 119 3.84 -14.46 21.61
C ALA A 119 3.26 -13.08 21.91
N TYR A 120 2.76 -12.40 20.89
CA TYR A 120 1.90 -11.22 21.02
C TYR A 120 0.44 -11.67 21.08
N ASP A 121 -0.02 -12.03 22.28
CA ASP A 121 -1.41 -12.37 22.58
C ASP A 121 -2.08 -11.30 23.47
N LEU A 122 -3.31 -11.55 23.92
CA LEU A 122 -4.07 -10.62 24.78
C LEU A 122 -3.38 -10.35 26.12
N PHE A 123 -2.58 -11.26 26.63
CA PHE A 123 -1.94 -11.15 27.94
C PHE A 123 -0.52 -10.58 27.85
N ASN A 124 0.21 -10.89 26.79
CA ASN A 124 1.62 -10.53 26.63
C ASN A 124 1.84 -9.31 25.71
N THR A 125 0.79 -8.77 25.10
CA THR A 125 0.84 -7.53 24.32
C THR A 125 0.48 -6.33 25.17
N ILE A 126 1.40 -5.37 25.27
CA ILE A 126 1.16 -4.08 25.93
C ILE A 126 1.56 -2.93 24.99
N ARG A 127 1.12 -1.72 25.30
CA ARG A 127 1.54 -0.50 24.60
C ARG A 127 2.11 0.51 25.59
N ASP A 128 3.17 1.19 25.18
CA ASP A 128 3.71 2.33 25.94
C ASP A 128 2.92 3.61 25.67
N ASN A 129 3.34 4.70 26.31
CA ASN A 129 2.76 6.04 26.12
C ASN A 129 2.97 6.62 24.71
N ARG A 130 3.89 6.06 23.92
CA ARG A 130 4.14 6.39 22.52
C ARG A 130 3.33 5.50 21.57
N GLY A 131 2.52 4.58 22.12
CA GLY A 131 1.73 3.61 21.36
C GLY A 131 2.54 2.45 20.79
N GLN A 132 3.83 2.31 21.11
CA GLN A 132 4.67 1.21 20.64
C GLN A 132 4.24 -0.11 21.28
N ARG A 133 4.13 -1.16 20.47
CA ARG A 133 3.81 -2.50 20.97
C ARG A 133 5.03 -3.07 21.67
N LEU A 134 4.87 -3.46 22.93
CA LEU A 134 5.91 -4.11 23.73
C LEU A 134 5.43 -5.49 24.19
N CYS A 135 6.40 -6.37 24.44
CA CYS A 135 6.18 -7.67 25.03
C CYS A 135 6.22 -7.56 26.56
N ARG A 136 5.14 -7.93 27.25
CA ARG A 136 5.02 -7.81 28.71
C ARG A 136 6.08 -8.62 29.45
N THR A 137 6.38 -9.84 28.99
CA THR A 137 7.43 -10.69 29.58
C THR A 137 8.80 -10.01 29.48
N CYS A 138 9.13 -9.48 28.30
CA CYS A 138 10.37 -8.74 28.07
C CYS A 138 10.45 -7.45 28.91
N ASP A 139 9.35 -6.71 29.00
CA ASP A 139 9.29 -5.47 29.77
C ASP A 139 9.46 -5.72 31.27
N THR A 140 8.80 -6.75 31.80
CA THR A 140 8.92 -7.17 33.19
C THR A 140 10.35 -7.56 33.55
N ALA A 141 11.00 -8.37 32.70
CA ALA A 141 12.39 -8.77 32.89
C ALA A 141 13.33 -7.55 32.91
N ARG A 142 13.17 -6.62 31.97
CA ARG A 142 13.95 -5.38 31.88
C ARG A 142 13.79 -4.52 33.15
N LYS A 143 12.55 -4.35 33.62
CA LYS A 143 12.25 -3.58 34.84
C LYS A 143 12.87 -4.21 36.09
N ARG A 144 12.87 -5.54 36.19
CA ARG A 144 13.52 -6.28 37.29
C ARG A 144 15.02 -5.99 37.34
N ILE A 145 15.69 -6.03 36.19
CA ILE A 145 17.12 -5.73 36.07
C ILE A 145 17.42 -4.28 36.47
N SER A 146 16.62 -3.31 36.00
CA SER A 146 16.80 -1.88 36.39
C SER A 146 16.76 -1.69 37.90
N ARG A 147 15.73 -2.25 38.56
CA ARG A 147 15.56 -2.15 40.01
C ARG A 147 16.67 -2.84 40.81
N GLN A 148 17.29 -3.88 40.27
CA GLN A 148 18.44 -4.54 40.91
C GLN A 148 19.67 -3.63 40.85
N LYS A 149 19.95 -3.04 39.69
CA LYS A 149 21.06 -2.09 39.52
C LYS A 149 20.94 -0.84 40.40
N GLU A 150 19.73 -0.29 40.52
CA GLU A 150 19.44 0.86 41.40
C GLU A 150 19.72 0.54 42.88
N LYS A 151 19.56 -0.72 43.32
CA LYS A 151 19.87 -1.15 44.70
C LYS A 151 21.35 -1.43 44.93
N GLU A 152 22.07 -1.82 43.88
CA GLU A 152 23.51 -2.15 43.91
C GLU A 152 24.40 -0.90 43.76
N GLN A 153 23.82 0.25 43.40
CA GLN A 153 24.45 1.57 43.46
C GLN A 153 23.85 2.39 44.61
N PRO A 154 24.12 2.06 45.89
CA PRO A 154 23.82 3.00 46.96
C PRO A 154 24.71 4.23 46.77
N ASP A 155 24.09 5.41 46.85
CA ASP A 155 24.65 6.76 46.72
C ASP A 155 26.18 6.87 46.88
N GLY A 156 26.82 7.52 45.90
CA GLY A 156 28.10 8.19 46.08
C GLY A 156 27.92 9.52 46.81
#